data_AF-A0A6P0HVV5-F1
#
_entry.id   AF-A0A6P0HVV5-F1
#
_cell.length_a   1.000
_cell.length_b   1.000
_cell.length_c   1.000
_cell.angle_alpha   90.00
_cell.angle_beta   90.00
_cell.angle_gamma   90.00
#
_symmetry.space_group_name_H-M   'P 1'
#
loop_
_entity.id
_entity.type
_entity.pdbx_description
1 polymer ?
#
loop_
_entity_poly.entity_id
_entity_poly.type
_entity_poly.pdbx_seq_one_letter_code
_entity_poly.pdbx_strand_id
1 'polypeptide(L)'
;GNLDSESNVLPVDNSYYDLYAFEGLAGQKISIDMSSNKIDSYLILLSSNGQELAQDDDSGGEKNARIVTTLPEDGTYKLLANSYEAGESGEYQLKIESVSPRIRPFFERERIN
;
A
#
# COMPACT_ATOMS: atom_id res chain seq x y z
N GLY A 1 -5.10 10.77 5.35
CA GLY A 1 -4.54 12.05 5.78
C GLY A 1 -5.13 13.14 4.90
N ASN A 2 -4.36 14.18 4.64
CA ASN A 2 -4.70 15.24 3.69
C ASN A 2 -3.43 15.60 2.92
N LEU A 3 -3.50 15.58 1.59
CA LEU A 3 -2.43 16.12 0.75
C LEU A 3 -2.71 17.59 0.46
N ASP A 4 -1.74 18.46 0.69
CA ASP A 4 -1.82 19.88 0.38
C ASP A 4 -0.42 20.50 0.19
N SER A 5 -0.37 21.83 0.06
CA SER A 5 0.89 22.55 -0.18
C SER A 5 1.92 22.46 0.95
N GLU A 6 1.52 21.99 2.13
CA GLU A 6 2.42 21.77 3.27
C GLU A 6 2.89 20.30 3.37
N SER A 7 2.34 19.40 2.54
CA SER A 7 2.83 18.02 2.39
C SER A 7 4.22 17.98 1.77
N ASN A 8 4.88 16.84 1.88
CA ASN A 8 6.16 16.64 1.17
C ASN A 8 5.92 16.62 -0.33
N VAL A 9 6.93 17.01 -1.10
CA VAL A 9 6.88 17.02 -2.56
C VAL A 9 7.88 16.02 -3.11
N LEU A 10 7.45 15.11 -3.98
CA LEU A 10 8.37 14.26 -4.72
C LEU A 10 9.11 15.12 -5.76
N PRO A 11 10.45 15.25 -5.70
CA PRO A 11 11.16 16.17 -6.60
C PRO A 11 11.13 15.77 -8.07
N VAL A 12 10.80 14.51 -8.38
CA VAL A 12 10.81 13.97 -9.73
C VAL A 12 9.61 14.43 -10.56
N ASP A 13 8.45 14.62 -9.94
CA ASP A 13 7.17 14.92 -10.59
C ASP A 13 6.41 16.10 -9.94
N ASN A 14 6.82 16.54 -8.75
CA ASN A 14 6.15 17.54 -7.92
C ASN A 14 4.78 17.11 -7.34
N SER A 15 4.53 15.81 -7.20
CA SER A 15 3.35 15.32 -6.51
C SER A 15 3.47 15.49 -4.99
N TYR A 16 2.34 15.70 -4.31
CA TYR A 16 2.30 15.75 -2.85
C TYR A 16 2.24 14.35 -2.26
N TYR A 17 3.01 14.09 -1.21
CA TYR A 17 2.94 12.82 -0.48
C TYR A 17 3.09 12.98 1.04
N ASP A 18 2.45 12.06 1.76
CA ASP A 18 2.69 11.78 3.16
C ASP A 18 3.52 10.50 3.30
N LEU A 19 4.49 10.51 4.24
CA LEU A 19 5.36 9.35 4.51
C LEU A 19 4.91 8.62 5.77
N TYR A 20 4.63 7.32 5.62
CA TYR A 20 4.33 6.41 6.71
C TYR A 20 5.42 5.34 6.84
N ALA A 21 5.55 4.78 8.03
CA ALA A 21 6.42 3.63 8.30
C ALA A 21 5.68 2.57 9.13
N PHE A 22 5.97 1.31 8.86
CA PHE A 22 5.41 0.18 9.60
C PHE A 22 6.40 -1.00 9.67
N GLU A 23 6.29 -1.81 10.71
CA GLU A 23 7.07 -3.04 10.85
C GLU A 23 6.40 -4.19 10.10
N GLY A 24 7.20 -5.00 9.40
CA GLY A 24 6.76 -6.17 8.67
C GLY A 24 7.68 -7.37 8.89
N LEU A 25 7.15 -8.56 8.62
CA LEU A 25 7.88 -9.82 8.69
C LEU A 25 8.04 -10.45 7.31
N ALA A 26 9.16 -11.13 7.08
CA ALA A 26 9.40 -11.91 5.89
C ALA A 26 8.28 -12.95 5.67
N GLY A 27 7.74 -13.01 4.45
CA GLY A 27 6.63 -13.90 4.10
C GLY A 27 5.24 -13.39 4.52
N GLN A 28 5.15 -12.26 5.23
CA GLN A 28 3.87 -11.65 5.56
C GLN A 28 3.21 -11.09 4.30
N LYS A 29 2.02 -11.59 3.98
CA LYS A 29 1.19 -11.01 2.92
C LYS A 29 0.40 -9.84 3.47
N ILE A 30 0.44 -8.70 2.80
CA ILE A 30 -0.27 -7.48 3.20
C ILE A 30 -1.14 -6.93 2.06
N SER A 31 -2.17 -6.16 2.44
CA SER A 31 -2.92 -5.27 1.56
C SER A 31 -2.76 -3.85 2.08
N ILE A 32 -2.45 -2.91 1.18
CA ILE A 32 -2.41 -1.48 1.43
C ILE A 32 -3.44 -0.86 0.49
N ASP A 33 -4.38 -0.13 1.05
CA ASP A 33 -5.47 0.51 0.32
C ASP A 33 -5.44 2.01 0.60
N MET A 34 -5.45 2.81 -0.46
CA MET A 34 -5.62 4.26 -0.38
C MET A 34 -6.82 4.68 -1.23
N SER A 35 -7.73 5.43 -0.61
CA SER A 35 -8.93 5.90 -1.29
C SER A 35 -9.20 7.38 -1.08
N SER A 36 -9.71 8.02 -2.13
CA SER A 36 -10.11 9.42 -2.11
C SER A 36 -11.16 9.72 -3.16
N ASN A 37 -11.99 10.74 -2.88
CA ASN A 37 -12.90 11.34 -3.86
C ASN A 37 -12.35 12.68 -4.39
N LYS A 38 -11.10 13.04 -4.06
CA LYS A 38 -10.51 14.37 -4.30
C LYS A 38 -9.22 14.32 -5.10
N ILE A 39 -8.44 13.26 -4.93
CA ILE A 39 -7.15 13.05 -5.60
C ILE A 39 -7.20 11.72 -6.34
N ASP A 40 -6.34 11.60 -7.34
CA ASP A 40 -5.99 10.31 -7.92
C ASP A 40 -4.97 9.62 -7.01
N SER A 41 -5.40 8.57 -6.31
CA SER A 41 -4.60 7.99 -5.23
C SER A 41 -3.43 7.21 -5.80
N TYR A 42 -2.25 7.38 -5.23
CA TYR A 42 -1.06 6.68 -5.68
C TYR A 42 -0.25 6.18 -4.47
N LEU A 43 0.17 4.92 -4.50
CA LEU A 43 0.96 4.30 -3.44
C LEU A 43 2.33 3.89 -3.95
N ILE A 44 3.37 4.14 -3.16
CA ILE A 44 4.73 3.62 -3.38
C ILE A 44 5.22 2.96 -2.08
N LEU A 45 5.47 1.66 -2.13
CA LEU A 45 6.02 0.89 -1.02
C LEU A 45 7.52 0.69 -1.20
N LEU A 46 8.29 1.08 -0.19
CA LEU A 46 9.75 0.92 -0.13
C LEU A 46 10.14 -0.06 0.98
N SER A 47 11.19 -0.83 0.74
CA SER A 47 11.86 -1.66 1.75
C SER A 47 12.63 -0.80 2.76
N SER A 48 13.21 -1.48 3.76
CA SER A 48 14.04 -0.86 4.80
C SER A 48 15.25 -0.08 4.26
N ASN A 49 15.82 -0.53 3.13
CA ASN A 49 16.96 0.11 2.48
C ASN A 49 16.56 1.19 1.45
N GLY A 50 15.25 1.45 1.29
CA GLY A 50 14.72 2.44 0.35
C GLY A 50 14.54 1.93 -1.08
N GLN A 51 14.70 0.63 -1.35
CA GLN A 51 14.35 0.05 -2.64
C GLN A 51 12.83 -0.03 -2.79
N GLU A 52 12.33 0.33 -3.96
CA GLU A 52 10.92 0.17 -4.30
C GLU A 52 10.57 -1.31 -4.42
N LEU A 53 9.48 -1.70 -3.76
CA LEU A 53 8.95 -3.06 -3.78
C LEU A 53 7.66 -3.17 -4.61
N ALA A 54 6.84 -2.13 -4.60
CA ALA A 54 5.60 -2.06 -5.34
C ALA A 54 5.12 -0.60 -5.44
N GLN A 55 4.37 -0.31 -6.49
CA GLN A 55 3.64 0.93 -6.67
C GLN A 55 2.30 0.64 -7.37
N ASP A 56 1.26 1.44 -7.10
CA ASP A 56 -0.07 1.28 -7.70
C ASP A 56 -0.90 2.56 -7.60
N ASP A 57 -1.63 2.91 -8.66
CA ASP A 57 -2.48 4.10 -8.80
C ASP A 57 -3.97 3.81 -9.14
N ASP A 58 -4.33 2.64 -9.70
CA ASP A 58 -5.70 2.41 -10.20
C ASP A 58 -6.35 1.06 -9.82
N SER A 59 -5.63 0.15 -9.15
CA SER A 59 -6.15 -1.21 -8.93
C SER A 59 -7.10 -1.35 -7.73
N GLY A 60 -7.29 -0.28 -6.95
CA GLY A 60 -8.30 -0.16 -5.91
C GLY A 60 -9.72 0.11 -6.44
N GLY A 61 -9.84 0.47 -7.72
CA GLY A 61 -11.08 0.82 -8.41
C GLY A 61 -11.30 2.33 -8.51
N GLU A 62 -11.81 2.79 -9.65
CA GLU A 62 -11.84 4.22 -10.03
C GLU A 62 -10.44 4.83 -10.00
N LYS A 63 -10.19 5.76 -9.08
CA LYS A 63 -8.93 6.50 -8.86
C LYS A 63 -8.30 6.15 -7.51
N ASN A 64 -8.55 4.93 -7.03
CA ASN A 64 -8.06 4.44 -5.75
C ASN A 64 -6.93 3.43 -6.00
N ALA A 65 -5.91 3.48 -5.13
CA ALA A 65 -4.74 2.63 -5.22
C ALA A 65 -4.85 1.42 -4.29
N ARG A 66 -4.33 0.26 -4.73
CA ARG A 66 -4.19 -0.93 -3.90
C ARG A 66 -2.90 -1.69 -4.18
N ILE A 67 -2.10 -1.89 -3.14
CA ILE A 67 -0.95 -2.81 -3.18
C ILE A 67 -1.29 -4.09 -2.41
N VAL A 68 -1.18 -5.25 -3.07
CA VAL A 68 -1.19 -6.56 -2.40
C VAL A 68 0.14 -7.26 -2.65
N THR A 69 0.96 -7.40 -1.63
CA THR A 69 2.32 -7.96 -1.77
C THR A 69 2.71 -8.87 -0.60
N THR A 70 3.78 -9.65 -0.80
CA THR A 70 4.42 -10.43 0.26
C THR A 70 5.73 -9.77 0.61
N LEU A 71 5.92 -9.43 1.89
CA LEU A 71 7.11 -8.76 2.36
C LEU A 71 8.32 -9.70 2.29
N PRO A 72 9.45 -9.28 1.70
CA PRO A 72 10.59 -10.17 1.47
C PRO A 72 11.46 -10.39 2.72
N GLU A 73 11.46 -9.44 3.65
CA GLU A 73 12.37 -9.42 4.80
C GLU A 73 11.69 -8.89 6.07
N ASP A 74 12.29 -9.16 7.23
CA ASP A 74 11.89 -8.52 8.48
C ASP A 74 12.40 -7.07 8.50
N GLY A 75 11.59 -6.14 8.99
CA GLY A 75 12.03 -4.80 9.31
C GLY A 75 11.00 -3.70 9.04
N THR A 76 11.49 -2.46 9.07
CA THR A 76 10.68 -1.27 8.85
C THR A 76 10.54 -0.97 7.36
N TYR A 77 9.31 -0.91 6.88
CA TYR A 77 8.96 -0.50 5.53
C TYR A 77 8.49 0.96 5.51
N LYS A 78 8.68 1.64 4.38
CA LYS A 78 8.19 3.00 4.16
C LYS A 78 7.12 3.00 3.09
N LEU A 79 6.07 3.78 3.32
CA LEU A 79 4.95 3.91 2.40
C LEU A 79 4.72 5.38 2.10
N LEU A 80 4.77 5.74 0.83
CA LEU A 80 4.37 7.06 0.37
C LEU A 80 2.89 6.96 -0.02
N ALA A 81 2.04 7.69 0.71
CA ALA A 81 0.67 7.95 0.32
C ALA A 81 0.67 9.23 -0.52
N ASN A 82 0.50 9.08 -1.83
CA ASN A 82 0.79 10.09 -2.84
C ASN A 82 -0.44 10.39 -3.70
N SER A 83 -0.34 11.43 -4.51
CA SER A 83 -1.25 11.70 -5.64
C SER A 83 -0.57 11.34 -6.96
N TYR A 84 -1.34 10.94 -7.97
CA TYR A 84 -0.80 10.62 -9.29
C TYR A 84 -0.31 11.89 -10.03
N GLU A 85 -1.10 12.97 -9.97
CA GLU A 85 -0.80 14.23 -10.65
C GLU A 85 -0.15 15.25 -9.71
N ALA A 86 0.72 16.09 -10.28
CA ALA A 86 1.39 17.15 -9.55
C ALA A 86 0.40 18.18 -8.96
N GLY A 87 0.56 18.50 -7.68
CA GLY A 87 -0.24 19.53 -7.00
C GLY A 87 -1.68 19.12 -6.66
N GLU A 88 -2.09 17.87 -6.89
CA GLU A 88 -3.39 17.37 -6.43
C GLU A 88 -3.47 17.37 -4.90
N SER A 89 -4.53 17.96 -4.37
CA SER A 89 -4.73 18.13 -2.93
C SER A 89 -6.10 17.64 -2.50
N GLY A 90 -6.16 17.07 -1.29
CA GLY A 90 -7.39 16.61 -0.70
C GLY A 90 -7.21 15.50 0.33
N GLU A 91 -8.32 15.24 1.01
CA GLU A 91 -8.40 14.20 2.03
C GLU A 91 -8.34 12.80 1.40
N TYR A 92 -7.72 11.87 2.11
CA TYR A 92 -7.67 10.46 1.73
C TYR A 92 -7.76 9.56 2.96
N GLN A 93 -8.21 8.32 2.75
CA GLN A 93 -8.15 7.25 3.73
C GLN A 93 -7.05 6.28 3.36
N LEU A 94 -6.31 5.79 4.36
CA LEU A 94 -5.23 4.83 4.18
C LEU A 94 -5.44 3.68 5.15
N LYS A 95 -5.35 2.45 4.66
CA LYS A 95 -5.54 1.24 5.44
C LYS A 95 -4.45 0.22 5.10
N ILE A 96 -3.89 -0.41 6.12
CA ILE A 96 -2.97 -1.53 5.98
C ILE A 96 -3.50 -2.75 6.74
N GLU A 97 -3.50 -3.91 6.09
CA GLU A 97 -3.99 -5.15 6.67
C GLU A 97 -3.07 -6.33 6.35
N SER A 98 -2.88 -7.23 7.32
CA SER A 98 -2.31 -8.54 7.05
C SER A 98 -3.35 -9.43 6.36
N VAL A 99 -2.98 -10.00 5.22
CA VAL A 99 -3.82 -10.94 4.49
C VAL A 99 -3.45 -12.35 4.96
N SER A 100 -4.13 -12.82 6.00
CA SER A 100 -4.05 -14.22 6.40
C SER A 100 -4.54 -15.10 5.24
N PRO A 101 -3.80 -16.15 4.83
CA PRO A 101 -4.32 -17.10 3.87
C PRO A 101 -5.64 -17.65 4.40
N ARG A 102 -6.70 -17.63 3.59
CA ARG A 102 -7.88 -18.43 3.90
C ARG A 102 -7.44 -19.89 3.87
N ILE A 103 -7.15 -20.47 5.03
CA ILE A 103 -6.99 -21.93 5.14
C ILE A 103 -8.35 -22.51 4.81
N ARG A 104 -8.50 -23.06 3.61
CA ARG A 104 -9.60 -23.99 3.32
C ARG A 104 -9.23 -25.28 4.05
N PRO A 105 -9.93 -25.66 5.14
CA PRO A 105 -9.69 -26.97 5.71
C PRO A 105 -10.05 -28.01 4.65
N PHE A 106 -9.03 -28.70 4.14
CA PHE A 106 -9.23 -29.89 3.35
C PHE A 106 -9.55 -31.02 4.33
N PHE A 107 -10.84 -31.31 4.51
CA PHE A 107 -11.26 -32.55 5.17
C PHE A 107 -11.27 -33.66 4.14
N GLU A 108 -10.14 -34.31 3.92
CA GLU A 108 -10.16 -35.63 3.27
C GLU A 108 -10.70 -36.62 4.29
N ARG A 109 -11.89 -37.16 4.03
CA ARG A 109 -12.31 -38.36 4.76
C ARG A 109 -11.53 -39.51 4.16
N GLU A 110 -10.45 -39.92 4.81
CA GLU A 110 -9.95 -41.29 4.63
C GLU A 110 -11.08 -42.23 5.04
N ARG A 111 -11.74 -42.84 4.04
CA ARG A 111 -12.45 -44.08 4.28
C ARG A 111 -11.41 -45.18 4.26
N ILE A 112 -11.00 -45.60 5.45
CA ILE A 112 -10.34 -46.87 5.67
C ILE A 112 -11.35 -47.96 5.26
N ASN A 113 -11.02 -48.73 4.22
CA ASN A 113 -11.63 -50.02 3.94
C ASN A 113 -10.67 -51.12 4.42
#